data_AF-A0A5C7JMM7-F1
#
_entry.id   AF-A0A5C7JMM7-F1
#
_cell.length_a   1.000
_cell.length_b   1.000
_cell.length_c   1.000
_cell.angle_alpha   90.00
_cell.angle_beta   90.00
_cell.angle_gamma   90.00
#
_symmetry.space_group_name_H-M   'P 1'
#
loop_
_entity.id
_entity.type
_entity.pdbx_description
1 polymer ?
#
loop_
_entity_poly.entity_id
_entity_poly.type
_entity_poly.pdbx_seq_one_letter_code
_entity_poly.pdbx_strand_id
1 'polypeptide(L)'
;MNIEIKSIVVDTLNTIQDNQYTEDAKSVIQQSTWKDYGIDLNGFINFLVKSGFELVFIIGEPGTGKSFGMKTLKPKEFIWFNTDHKNSSWQITKEFYEAYGTRTDPKDFMRLPTTYKEITSTITALAKGVDTKEGKIKLSNSPVAFLLGHPEEYRVNEQVKRRLRTLGKLSSKLGLEGKSLYTFYTQVVTNFKGVSEFLLTTQNSGFDTARTPEGLFPPSIKNDFQFILNSIQTRNQNPFS
;
A
#
# COMPACT_ATOMS: atom_id res chain seq x y z
N MET A 1 17.91 -21.51 -3.76
CA MET A 1 16.50 -21.52 -4.21
C MET A 1 16.21 -20.17 -4.87
N ASN A 2 15.39 -20.09 -5.91
CA ASN A 2 14.93 -18.81 -6.46
C ASN A 2 13.61 -18.46 -5.78
N ILE A 3 13.56 -17.33 -5.07
CA ILE A 3 12.36 -16.83 -4.42
C ILE A 3 11.78 -15.73 -5.29
N GLU A 4 10.51 -15.89 -5.65
CA GLU A 4 9.80 -14.93 -6.48
C GLU A 4 8.90 -14.03 -5.61
N ILE A 5 9.13 -12.73 -5.68
CA ILE A 5 8.34 -11.70 -5.01
C ILE A 5 7.15 -11.35 -5.91
N LYS A 6 5.96 -11.77 -5.48
CA LYS A 6 4.70 -11.54 -6.20
C LYS A 6 4.10 -10.17 -5.88
N SER A 7 4.40 -9.63 -4.71
CA SER A 7 3.87 -8.32 -4.32
C SER A 7 4.81 -7.51 -3.42
N ILE A 8 4.51 -6.23 -3.29
CA ILE A 8 5.08 -5.36 -2.27
C ILE A 8 3.95 -4.75 -1.47
N VAL A 9 4.23 -4.41 -0.21
CA VAL A 9 3.32 -3.65 0.65
C VAL A 9 4.04 -2.41 1.15
N VAL A 10 3.46 -1.23 0.91
CA VAL A 10 3.94 0.05 1.46
C VAL A 10 2.97 0.49 2.55
N ASP A 11 3.40 0.34 3.80
CA ASP A 11 2.58 0.52 5.00
C ASP A 11 3.16 1.63 5.89
N THR A 12 2.67 2.86 5.87
CA THR A 12 1.57 3.51 5.13
C THR A 12 2.14 4.72 4.38
N LEU A 13 1.81 4.93 3.09
CA LEU A 13 2.37 5.96 2.20
C LEU A 13 2.50 7.34 2.84
N ASN A 14 1.47 7.76 3.56
CA ASN A 14 1.40 9.09 4.16
C ASN A 14 2.48 9.35 5.21
N THR A 15 3.03 8.31 5.86
CA THR A 15 4.04 8.51 6.90
C THR A 15 5.34 9.10 6.37
N ILE A 16 5.75 8.75 5.14
CA ILE A 16 6.93 9.36 4.51
C ILE A 16 6.72 10.86 4.34
N GLN A 17 5.54 11.26 3.83
CA GLN A 17 5.20 12.68 3.63
C GLN A 17 5.14 13.43 4.97
N ASP A 18 4.51 12.85 6.00
CA ASP A 18 4.36 13.46 7.31
C ASP A 18 5.72 13.67 8.01
N ASN A 19 6.62 12.69 7.92
CA ASN A 19 7.96 12.78 8.49
C ASN A 19 8.80 13.85 7.79
N GLN A 20 8.82 13.85 6.46
CA GLN A 20 9.55 14.85 5.68
C GLN A 20 9.01 16.27 5.93
N TYR A 21 7.69 16.45 6.00
CA TYR A 21 7.07 17.72 6.34
C TYR A 21 7.47 18.19 7.75
N THR A 22 7.45 17.28 8.73
CA THR A 22 7.82 17.59 10.12
C THR A 22 9.29 17.96 10.26
N GLU A 23 10.19 17.27 9.55
CA GLU A 23 11.62 17.58 9.53
C GLU A 23 11.89 18.96 8.89
N ASP A 24 11.28 19.25 7.75
CA ASP A 24 11.44 20.52 7.06
C ASP A 24 10.84 21.69 7.87
N ALA A 25 9.74 21.46 8.59
CA ALA A 25 9.13 22.45 9.48
C ALA A 25 10.00 22.83 10.69
N LYS A 26 10.94 21.96 11.09
CA LYS A 26 11.92 22.26 12.16
C LYS A 26 13.10 23.11 11.67
N SER A 27 13.33 23.18 10.35
CA SER A 27 14.39 23.99 9.79
C SER A 27 14.00 25.48 9.80
N VAL A 28 14.88 26.36 10.29
CA VAL A 28 14.64 27.81 10.48
C VAL A 28 14.41 28.56 9.16
N ILE A 29 14.64 27.91 8.02
CA ILE A 29 14.49 28.52 6.70
C ILE A 29 13.02 28.42 6.27
N GLN A 30 12.33 29.57 6.28
CA GLN A 30 10.96 29.82 5.77
C GLN A 30 10.73 29.49 4.27
N GLN A 31 11.50 28.59 3.67
CA GLN A 31 11.32 28.14 2.27
C GLN A 31 10.48 26.87 2.14
N SER A 32 10.09 26.22 3.25
CA SER A 32 9.36 24.94 3.29
C SER A 32 7.90 25.00 2.82
N THR A 33 7.32 26.19 2.61
CA THR A 33 5.97 26.37 2.06
C THR A 33 5.84 26.05 0.56
N TRP A 34 6.97 25.83 -0.14
CA TRP A 34 7.00 25.55 -1.58
C TRP A 34 7.18 24.07 -1.93
N LYS A 35 7.55 23.22 -0.95
CA LYS A 35 7.79 21.79 -1.21
C LYS A 35 6.47 21.03 -1.26
N ASP A 36 6.20 20.42 -2.40
CA ASP A 36 5.00 19.61 -2.63
C ASP A 36 5.35 18.12 -2.49
N TYR A 37 5.26 17.60 -1.27
CA TYR A 37 5.58 16.22 -0.92
C TYR A 37 4.74 15.19 -1.69
N GLY A 38 3.56 15.59 -2.16
CA GLY A 38 2.73 14.75 -3.02
C GLY A 38 3.26 14.64 -4.45
N ILE A 39 4.17 15.51 -4.91
CA ILE A 39 4.90 15.31 -6.18
C ILE A 39 5.82 14.09 -6.06
N ASP A 40 6.50 13.91 -4.93
CA ASP A 40 7.37 12.74 -4.70
C ASP A 40 6.56 11.45 -4.67
N LEU A 41 5.40 11.46 -3.99
CA LEU A 41 4.46 10.34 -4.01
C LEU A 41 3.95 10.07 -5.44
N ASN A 42 3.61 11.11 -6.20
CA ASN A 42 3.18 10.97 -7.59
C ASN A 42 4.29 10.37 -8.48
N GLY A 43 5.54 10.81 -8.28
CA GLY A 43 6.73 10.26 -8.94
C GLY A 43 6.96 8.80 -8.59
N PHE A 44 6.80 8.44 -7.31
CA PHE A 44 6.87 7.06 -6.84
C PHE A 44 5.80 6.17 -7.48
N ILE A 45 4.54 6.60 -7.49
CA ILE A 45 3.45 5.85 -8.14
C ILE A 45 3.72 5.70 -9.64
N ASN A 46 4.19 6.74 -10.32
CA ASN A 46 4.59 6.66 -11.73
C ASN A 46 5.73 5.65 -11.95
N PHE A 47 6.70 5.61 -11.04
CA PHE A 47 7.78 4.63 -11.09
C PHE A 47 7.23 3.20 -10.96
N LEU A 48 6.29 2.94 -10.05
CA LEU A 48 5.68 1.62 -9.89
C LEU A 48 4.95 1.18 -11.18
N VAL A 49 4.13 2.06 -11.77
CA VAL A 49 3.45 1.77 -13.05
C VAL A 49 4.46 1.46 -14.15
N LYS A 50 5.51 2.29 -14.29
CA LYS A 50 6.58 2.06 -15.28
C LYS A 50 7.38 0.78 -15.03
N SER A 51 7.43 0.32 -13.78
CA SER A 51 8.09 -0.93 -13.39
C SER A 51 7.19 -2.16 -13.55
N GLY A 52 6.00 -2.00 -14.14
CA GLY A 52 5.08 -3.10 -14.45
C GLY A 52 4.20 -3.55 -13.29
N PHE A 53 4.08 -2.73 -12.23
CA PHE A 53 3.23 -3.08 -11.09
C PHE A 53 1.74 -2.81 -11.39
N GLU A 54 0.90 -3.78 -11.03
CA GLU A 54 -0.51 -3.53 -10.77
C GLU A 54 -0.65 -2.86 -9.40
N LEU A 55 -1.32 -1.71 -9.37
CA LEU A 55 -1.46 -0.92 -8.14
C LEU A 55 -2.75 -1.29 -7.41
N VAL A 56 -2.67 -1.49 -6.11
CA VAL A 56 -3.82 -1.70 -5.23
C VAL A 56 -3.78 -0.67 -4.10
N PHE A 57 -4.73 0.26 -4.07
CA PHE A 57 -4.89 1.18 -2.96
C PHE A 57 -5.77 0.59 -1.87
N ILE A 58 -5.26 0.60 -0.63
CA ILE A 58 -6.02 0.24 0.57
C ILE A 58 -6.13 1.50 1.44
N ILE A 59 -7.27 2.18 1.37
CA ILE A 59 -7.47 3.49 1.97
C ILE A 59 -8.36 3.37 3.21
N GLY A 60 -8.02 4.08 4.28
CA GLY A 60 -8.95 4.21 5.40
C GLY A 60 -8.38 4.84 6.66
N GLU A 61 -9.25 5.11 7.62
CA GLU A 61 -8.88 5.81 8.85
C GLU A 61 -7.86 5.01 9.69
N PRO A 62 -7.10 5.68 10.56
CA PRO A 62 -6.36 4.98 11.62
C PRO A 62 -7.26 3.99 12.37
N GLY A 63 -6.74 2.80 12.70
CA GLY A 63 -7.49 1.79 13.46
C GLY A 63 -8.49 0.93 12.68
N THR A 64 -8.70 1.19 11.39
CA THR A 64 -9.64 0.42 10.54
C THR A 64 -9.05 -0.86 9.94
N GLY A 65 -7.84 -1.24 10.35
CA GLY A 65 -7.21 -2.50 9.94
C GLY A 65 -6.52 -2.51 8.57
N LYS A 66 -6.15 -1.36 7.96
CA LYS A 66 -5.43 -1.32 6.67
C LYS A 66 -4.33 -2.37 6.54
N SER A 67 -3.39 -2.41 7.49
CA SER A 67 -2.26 -3.36 7.51
C SER A 67 -2.66 -4.78 7.92
N PHE A 68 -3.83 -4.97 8.53
CA PHE A 68 -4.27 -6.26 9.05
C PHE A 68 -4.46 -7.30 7.94
N GLY A 69 -4.82 -6.88 6.72
CA GLY A 69 -4.94 -7.78 5.57
C GLY A 69 -3.62 -8.41 5.14
N MET A 70 -2.49 -7.77 5.46
CA MET A 70 -1.14 -8.28 5.15
C MET A 70 -0.87 -9.64 5.79
N LYS A 71 -1.55 -9.98 6.90
CA LYS A 71 -1.44 -11.29 7.56
C LYS A 71 -1.80 -12.47 6.67
N THR A 72 -2.57 -12.23 5.61
CA THR A 72 -3.07 -13.27 4.69
C THR A 72 -2.06 -13.60 3.60
N LEU A 73 -1.12 -12.69 3.32
CA LEU A 73 -0.09 -12.91 2.31
C LEU A 73 0.86 -14.02 2.75
N LYS A 74 1.24 -14.87 1.80
CA LYS A 74 2.24 -15.91 2.02
C LYS A 74 3.59 -15.29 2.37
N PRO A 75 4.24 -15.69 3.49
CA PRO A 75 5.59 -15.23 3.81
C PRO A 75 6.56 -15.47 2.66
N LYS A 76 7.56 -14.60 2.52
CA LYS A 76 8.61 -14.66 1.49
C LYS A 76 8.16 -14.43 0.04
N GLU A 77 6.86 -14.32 -0.21
CA GLU A 77 6.32 -13.94 -1.54
C GLU A 77 6.05 -12.43 -1.66
N PHE A 78 6.34 -11.64 -0.62
CA PHE A 78 6.20 -10.18 -0.67
C PHE A 78 7.29 -9.45 0.13
N ILE A 79 7.57 -8.21 -0.27
CA ILE A 79 8.43 -7.28 0.49
C ILE A 79 7.56 -6.30 1.27
N TRP A 80 7.83 -6.18 2.57
CA TRP A 80 7.17 -5.21 3.44
C TRP A 80 8.02 -3.96 3.60
N PHE A 81 7.60 -2.86 2.98
CA PHE A 81 8.11 -1.52 3.24
C PHE A 81 7.30 -0.91 4.39
N ASN A 82 7.82 -1.09 5.60
CA ASN A 82 7.23 -0.60 6.83
C ASN A 82 7.69 0.84 7.06
N THR A 83 6.91 1.79 6.56
CA THR A 83 7.20 3.23 6.68
C THR A 83 6.70 3.81 7.99
N ASP A 84 5.82 3.10 8.70
CA ASP A 84 5.28 3.55 9.99
C ASP A 84 6.15 3.16 11.20
N HIS A 85 7.15 2.30 10.95
CA HIS A 85 8.12 1.79 11.92
C HIS A 85 7.43 1.12 13.12
N LYS A 86 6.29 0.44 12.92
CA LYS A 86 5.59 -0.32 13.96
C LYS A 86 5.74 -1.82 13.78
N ASN A 87 5.53 -2.57 14.86
CA ASN A 87 5.37 -4.02 14.76
C ASN A 87 3.98 -4.35 14.21
N SER A 88 3.82 -5.56 13.68
CA SER A 88 2.54 -6.08 13.21
C SER A 88 1.45 -5.98 14.27
N SER A 89 0.25 -5.55 13.86
CA SER A 89 -0.94 -5.48 14.73
C SER A 89 -1.72 -6.80 14.83
N TRP A 90 -1.20 -7.86 14.20
CA TRP A 90 -1.76 -9.22 14.22
C TRP A 90 -0.75 -10.20 14.81
N GLN A 91 -1.25 -11.38 15.18
CA GLN A 91 -0.42 -12.50 15.60
C GLN A 91 0.39 -13.02 14.41
N ILE A 92 1.71 -13.02 14.55
CA ILE A 92 2.63 -13.53 13.54
C ILE A 92 2.96 -15.00 13.78
N THR A 93 3.10 -15.75 12.69
CA THR A 93 3.61 -17.13 12.74
C THR A 93 5.14 -17.10 12.90
N LYS A 94 5.72 -18.24 13.29
CA LYS A 94 7.18 -18.41 13.33
C LYS A 94 7.81 -18.13 11.97
N GLU A 95 7.23 -18.64 10.90
CA GLU A 95 7.69 -18.42 9.52
C GLU A 95 7.67 -16.93 9.13
N PHE A 96 6.61 -16.21 9.50
CA PHE A 96 6.54 -14.77 9.27
C PHE A 96 7.65 -14.04 10.03
N TYR A 97 7.83 -14.36 11.32
CA TYR A 97 8.88 -13.76 12.13
C TYR A 97 10.27 -13.99 11.54
N GLU A 98 10.57 -15.20 11.07
CA GLU A 98 11.86 -15.54 10.45
C GLU A 98 12.11 -14.75 9.15
N ALA A 99 11.06 -14.48 8.37
CA ALA A 99 11.17 -13.73 7.11
C ALA A 99 11.24 -12.20 7.30
N TYR A 100 10.47 -11.63 8.23
CA TYR A 100 10.28 -10.18 8.35
C TYR A 100 10.92 -9.58 9.60
N GLY A 101 11.03 -10.34 10.69
CA GLY A 101 11.55 -9.86 11.97
C GLY A 101 10.62 -8.86 12.66
N THR A 102 11.23 -7.84 13.25
CA THR A 102 10.53 -6.76 13.98
C THR A 102 11.01 -5.40 13.52
N ARG A 103 10.34 -4.33 13.96
CA ARG A 103 10.79 -2.95 13.67
C ARG A 103 12.21 -2.62 14.16
N THR A 104 12.73 -3.35 15.16
CA THR A 104 14.07 -3.12 15.72
C THR A 104 15.12 -4.11 15.22
N ASP A 105 14.67 -5.22 14.64
CA ASP A 105 15.52 -6.26 14.04
C ASP A 105 14.82 -6.76 12.76
N PRO A 106 14.75 -5.91 11.71
CA PRO A 106 14.10 -6.29 10.45
C PRO A 106 14.94 -7.35 9.73
N LYS A 107 14.27 -8.34 9.13
CA LYS A 107 14.90 -9.41 8.36
C LYS A 107 14.80 -9.19 6.85
N ASP A 108 15.19 -10.20 6.08
CA ASP A 108 15.44 -10.12 4.65
C ASP A 108 14.27 -9.59 3.82
N PHE A 109 13.02 -9.74 4.27
CA PHE A 109 11.82 -9.31 3.55
C PHE A 109 11.15 -8.03 4.09
N MET A 110 11.69 -7.41 5.15
CA MET A 110 11.20 -6.14 5.69
C MET A 110 12.21 -5.01 5.50
N ARG A 111 11.74 -3.82 5.12
CA ARG A 111 12.54 -2.60 5.02
C ARG A 111 11.85 -1.48 5.80
N LEU A 112 12.64 -0.58 6.37
CA LEU A 112 12.18 0.59 7.12
C LEU A 112 12.56 1.87 6.38
N PRO A 113 11.98 2.14 5.19
CA PRO A 113 12.40 3.25 4.38
C PRO A 113 11.86 4.57 4.93
N THR A 114 12.70 5.61 4.85
CA THR A 114 12.30 6.98 5.24
C THR A 114 11.93 7.85 4.03
N THR A 115 12.25 7.39 2.83
CA THR A 115 11.97 8.08 1.57
C THR A 115 11.42 7.14 0.50
N TYR A 116 10.64 7.66 -0.46
CA TYR A 116 10.20 6.87 -1.61
C TYR A 116 11.38 6.39 -2.47
N LYS A 117 12.50 7.12 -2.48
CA LYS A 117 13.70 6.77 -3.25
C LYS A 117 14.35 5.48 -2.74
N GLU A 118 14.33 5.22 -1.43
CA GLU A 118 14.81 3.95 -0.87
C GLU A 118 13.96 2.76 -1.36
N ILE A 119 12.64 2.96 -1.46
CA ILE A 119 11.71 1.96 -2.01
C ILE A 119 12.03 1.70 -3.48
N THR A 120 12.13 2.74 -4.32
CA THR A 120 12.42 2.56 -5.76
C THR A 120 13.80 1.96 -6.01
N SER A 121 14.80 2.28 -5.17
CA SER A 121 16.14 1.69 -5.24
C SER A 121 16.09 0.19 -4.92
N THR A 122 15.31 -0.20 -3.91
CA THR A 122 15.10 -1.61 -3.56
C THR A 122 14.40 -2.36 -4.69
N ILE A 123 13.34 -1.79 -5.27
CA ILE A 123 12.63 -2.38 -6.42
C ILE A 123 13.57 -2.56 -7.62
N THR A 124 14.40 -1.56 -7.91
CA THR A 124 15.39 -1.62 -9.00
C THR A 124 16.42 -2.73 -8.76
N ALA A 125 16.86 -2.93 -7.52
CA ALA A 125 17.74 -4.04 -7.17
C ALA A 125 17.04 -5.39 -7.35
N LEU A 126 15.81 -5.54 -6.85
CA LEU A 126 15.03 -6.77 -6.98
C LEU A 126 14.71 -7.14 -8.44
N ALA A 127 14.54 -6.16 -9.32
CA ALA A 127 14.35 -6.39 -10.75
C ALA A 127 15.59 -7.04 -11.40
N LYS A 128 16.80 -6.73 -10.90
CA LYS A 128 18.07 -7.36 -11.33
C LYS A 128 18.31 -8.71 -10.65
N GLY A 129 17.55 -9.03 -9.61
CA GLY A 129 17.76 -10.16 -8.72
C GLY A 129 18.80 -9.83 -7.65
N VAL A 130 18.49 -10.21 -6.40
CA VAL A 130 19.34 -9.95 -5.23
C VAL A 130 19.63 -11.27 -4.53
N ASP A 131 20.89 -11.56 -4.27
CA ASP A 131 21.29 -12.73 -3.49
C ASP A 131 21.09 -12.46 -1.99
N THR A 132 20.48 -13.42 -1.30
CA THR A 132 20.24 -13.40 0.15
C THR A 132 20.68 -14.72 0.78
N LYS A 133 20.64 -14.80 2.11
CA LYS A 133 20.95 -16.03 2.85
C LYS A 133 20.01 -17.18 2.46
N GLU A 134 18.77 -16.86 2.06
CA GLU A 134 17.76 -17.84 1.67
C GLU A 134 17.80 -18.22 0.18
N GLY A 135 18.53 -17.46 -0.63
CA GLY A 135 18.66 -17.66 -2.06
C GLY A 135 18.53 -16.37 -2.86
N LYS A 136 18.35 -16.51 -4.18
CA LYS A 136 18.20 -15.37 -5.08
C LYS A 136 16.75 -14.92 -5.09
N ILE A 137 16.50 -13.69 -4.69
CA ILE A 137 15.20 -13.05 -4.66
C ILE A 137 15.03 -12.21 -5.92
N LYS A 138 13.89 -12.32 -6.61
CA LYS A 138 13.56 -11.50 -7.78
C LYS A 138 12.07 -11.14 -7.79
N LEU A 139 11.74 -9.98 -8.35
CA LEU A 139 10.33 -9.64 -8.65
C LEU A 139 9.75 -10.57 -9.71
N SER A 140 8.49 -10.94 -9.51
CA SER A 140 7.67 -11.61 -10.53
C SER A 140 7.47 -10.72 -11.77
N ASN A 141 7.06 -11.33 -12.88
CA ASN A 141 6.85 -10.60 -14.14
C ASN A 141 5.64 -9.64 -14.12
N SER A 142 4.67 -9.87 -13.23
CA SER A 142 3.49 -9.00 -13.04
C SER A 142 3.24 -8.82 -11.54
N PRO A 143 4.07 -8.00 -10.87
CA PRO A 143 3.99 -7.83 -9.44
C PRO A 143 2.84 -6.89 -9.05
N VAL A 144 2.30 -7.08 -7.84
CA VAL A 144 1.26 -6.19 -7.28
C VAL A 144 1.85 -5.28 -6.21
N ALA A 145 1.49 -4.00 -6.20
CA ALA A 145 1.86 -3.07 -5.14
C ALA A 145 0.63 -2.70 -4.30
N PHE A 146 0.58 -3.19 -3.06
CA PHE A 146 -0.39 -2.74 -2.06
C PHE A 146 0.10 -1.43 -1.45
N LEU A 147 -0.66 -0.37 -1.66
CA LEU A 147 -0.37 0.99 -1.25
C LEU A 147 -1.37 1.41 -0.17
N LEU A 148 -0.93 1.40 1.09
CA LEU A 148 -1.79 1.71 2.22
C LEU A 148 -1.77 3.22 2.46
N GLY A 149 -2.93 3.82 2.69
CA GLY A 149 -3.04 5.27 2.82
C GLY A 149 -4.18 5.72 3.72
N HIS A 150 -4.04 6.92 4.27
CA HIS A 150 -5.13 7.62 4.94
C HIS A 150 -5.95 8.41 3.93
N PRO A 151 -7.27 8.48 4.11
CA PRO A 151 -8.08 9.37 3.30
C PRO A 151 -7.95 10.83 3.76
N GLU A 152 -8.29 11.75 2.88
CA GLU A 152 -8.65 13.12 3.19
C GLU A 152 -10.06 13.40 2.68
N GLU A 153 -10.75 14.31 3.35
CA GLU A 153 -12.02 14.84 2.88
C GLU A 153 -11.79 16.00 1.92
N TYR A 154 -12.58 16.05 0.86
CA TYR A 154 -12.62 17.15 -0.09
C TYR A 154 -14.07 17.45 -0.47
N ARG A 155 -14.36 18.72 -0.76
CA ARG A 155 -15.72 19.15 -1.11
C ARG A 155 -15.89 19.20 -2.63
N VAL A 156 -16.96 18.60 -3.11
CA VAL A 156 -17.45 18.74 -4.48
C VAL A 156 -18.89 19.22 -4.37
N ASN A 157 -19.13 20.49 -4.74
CA ASN A 157 -20.40 21.17 -4.48
C ASN A 157 -20.76 21.11 -2.98
N GLU A 158 -21.96 20.65 -2.64
CA GLU A 158 -22.44 20.50 -1.26
C GLU A 158 -22.09 19.13 -0.63
N GLN A 159 -21.40 18.25 -1.37
CA GLN A 159 -21.05 16.91 -0.90
C GLN A 159 -19.61 16.86 -0.40
N VAL A 160 -19.41 16.19 0.74
CA VAL A 160 -18.08 15.80 1.23
C VAL A 160 -17.76 14.43 0.66
N LYS A 161 -16.61 14.33 0.00
CA LYS A 161 -16.07 13.09 -0.58
C LYS A 161 -14.72 12.77 0.03
N ARG A 162 -14.28 11.52 -0.11
CA ARG A 162 -13.02 11.01 0.44
C ARG A 162 -12.12 10.49 -0.67
N ARG A 163 -10.82 10.71 -0.53
CA ARG A 163 -9.76 10.24 -1.46
C ARG A 163 -8.46 10.02 -0.70
N LEU A 164 -7.44 9.43 -1.31
CA LEU A 164 -6.11 9.30 -0.71
C LEU A 164 -5.56 10.70 -0.34
N ARG A 165 -5.10 10.85 0.91
CA ARG A 165 -4.47 12.08 1.39
C ARG A 165 -3.15 12.33 0.68
N THR A 166 -2.95 13.56 0.23
CA THR A 166 -1.68 14.01 -0.37
C THR A 166 -1.27 15.35 0.23
N LEU A 167 0.01 15.49 0.61
CA LEU A 167 0.51 16.77 1.12
C LEU A 167 1.03 17.64 -0.02
N GLY A 168 0.27 18.68 -0.38
CA GLY A 168 0.71 19.71 -1.34
C GLY A 168 -0.39 20.26 -2.24
N LYS A 169 -0.10 21.40 -2.87
CA LYS A 169 -1.09 22.17 -3.64
C LYS A 169 -1.30 21.63 -5.06
N LEU A 170 -0.24 21.19 -5.72
CA LEU A 170 -0.34 20.56 -7.04
C LEU A 170 -0.79 19.12 -6.89
N SER A 171 -0.25 18.39 -5.92
CA SER A 171 -0.58 16.98 -5.68
C SER A 171 -2.04 16.73 -5.36
N SER A 172 -2.69 17.62 -4.59
CA SER A 172 -4.14 17.57 -4.34
C SER A 172 -5.01 17.66 -5.61
N LYS A 173 -4.43 17.96 -6.77
CA LYS A 173 -5.11 17.97 -8.08
C LYS A 173 -4.80 16.75 -8.95
N LEU A 174 -3.81 15.91 -8.60
CA LEU A 174 -3.28 14.86 -9.50
C LEU A 174 -4.11 13.57 -9.54
N GLY A 175 -5.04 13.36 -8.59
CA GLY A 175 -5.95 12.19 -8.58
C GLY A 175 -5.20 10.86 -8.68
N LEU A 176 -4.37 10.55 -7.67
CA LEU A 176 -3.41 9.44 -7.72
C LEU A 176 -4.06 8.06 -7.93
N GLU A 177 -5.24 7.87 -7.35
CA GLU A 177 -6.03 6.65 -7.49
C GLU A 177 -6.46 6.41 -8.95
N GLY A 178 -6.50 7.48 -9.76
CA GLY A 178 -6.74 7.46 -11.19
C GLY A 178 -5.80 6.51 -11.97
N LYS A 179 -4.65 6.14 -11.40
CA LYS A 179 -3.65 5.25 -11.99
C LYS A 179 -3.81 3.77 -11.64
N SER A 180 -4.82 3.41 -10.85
CA SER A 180 -5.08 2.03 -10.39
C SER A 180 -6.50 1.60 -10.70
N LEU A 181 -6.71 0.39 -11.24
CA LEU A 181 -8.07 -0.18 -11.34
C LEU A 181 -8.63 -0.68 -10.00
N TYR A 182 -7.81 -0.71 -8.94
CA TYR A 182 -8.10 -1.36 -7.66
C TYR A 182 -7.92 -0.38 -6.50
N THR A 183 -9.00 0.28 -6.11
CA THR A 183 -9.06 1.13 -4.92
C THR A 183 -10.10 0.56 -3.96
N PHE A 184 -9.65 0.18 -2.77
CA PHE A 184 -10.48 -0.35 -1.70
C PHE A 184 -10.51 0.61 -0.52
N TYR A 185 -11.66 0.68 0.16
CA TYR A 185 -11.77 1.39 1.44
C TYR A 185 -12.00 0.42 2.59
N THR A 186 -11.27 0.60 3.69
CA THR A 186 -11.49 -0.22 4.88
C THR A 186 -12.79 0.15 5.59
N GLN A 187 -13.46 -0.87 6.11
CA GLN A 187 -14.66 -0.74 6.91
C GLN A 187 -14.55 -1.65 8.13
N VAL A 188 -14.97 -1.15 9.30
CA VAL A 188 -15.08 -1.95 10.52
C VAL A 188 -16.55 -2.25 10.75
N VAL A 189 -16.92 -3.52 10.79
CA VAL A 189 -18.28 -3.96 11.12
C VAL A 189 -18.22 -4.77 12.40
N THR A 190 -18.96 -4.36 13.42
CA THR A 190 -19.07 -5.14 14.66
C THR A 190 -20.27 -6.07 14.55
N ASN A 191 -20.04 -7.37 14.68
CA ASN A 191 -21.13 -8.34 14.65
C ASN A 191 -21.89 -8.39 16.00
N PHE A 192 -23.00 -9.13 16.04
CA PHE A 192 -23.84 -9.26 17.24
C PHE A 192 -23.12 -9.83 18.47
N LYS A 193 -21.95 -10.45 18.30
CA LYS A 193 -21.12 -10.98 19.39
C LYS A 193 -20.07 -9.97 19.88
N GLY A 194 -20.10 -8.74 19.38
CA GLY A 194 -19.13 -7.69 19.73
C GLY A 194 -17.76 -7.88 19.08
N VAL A 195 -17.62 -8.77 18.10
CA VAL A 195 -16.37 -9.00 17.40
C VAL A 195 -16.31 -8.08 16.18
N SER A 196 -15.26 -7.26 16.13
CA SER A 196 -14.97 -6.39 14.99
C SER A 196 -14.41 -7.17 13.81
N GLU A 197 -15.06 -7.05 12.67
CA GLU A 197 -14.62 -7.58 11.38
C GLU A 197 -14.08 -6.44 10.52
N PHE A 198 -12.87 -6.64 9.98
CA PHE A 198 -12.23 -5.71 9.05
C PHE A 198 -12.55 -6.12 7.63
N LEU A 199 -13.33 -5.29 6.94
CA LEU A 199 -13.78 -5.48 5.57
C LEU A 199 -13.17 -4.43 4.64
N LEU A 200 -13.29 -4.68 3.34
CA LEU A 200 -12.93 -3.76 2.27
C LEU A 200 -14.14 -3.56 1.37
N THR A 201 -14.53 -2.30 1.14
CA THR A 201 -15.49 -1.96 0.08
C THR A 201 -14.77 -1.90 -1.26
N THR A 202 -15.42 -2.43 -2.30
CA THR A 202 -14.81 -2.63 -3.63
C THR A 202 -15.44 -1.75 -4.70
N GLN A 203 -16.57 -1.12 -4.36
CA GLN A 203 -17.38 -0.28 -5.24
C GLN A 203 -17.59 1.09 -4.60
N ASN A 204 -17.68 2.10 -5.46
CA ASN A 204 -17.86 3.49 -5.05
C ASN A 204 -19.19 3.68 -4.30
N SER A 205 -19.14 4.31 -3.13
CA SER A 205 -20.35 4.64 -2.34
C SER A 205 -21.09 5.90 -2.82
N GLY A 206 -20.59 6.58 -3.84
CA GLY A 206 -20.93 7.95 -4.23
C GLY A 206 -20.07 9.02 -3.53
N PHE A 207 -19.40 8.64 -2.44
CA PHE A 207 -18.68 9.55 -1.53
C PHE A 207 -17.18 9.23 -1.41
N ASP A 208 -16.67 8.25 -2.16
CA ASP A 208 -15.27 7.86 -2.12
C ASP A 208 -14.72 7.57 -3.54
N THR A 209 -13.49 7.07 -3.63
CA THR A 209 -12.84 6.69 -4.89
C THR A 209 -12.74 5.17 -5.06
N ALA A 210 -13.50 4.38 -4.29
CA ALA A 210 -13.46 2.93 -4.37
C ALA A 210 -13.85 2.46 -5.79
N ARG A 211 -13.05 1.55 -6.34
CA ARG A 211 -13.26 1.01 -7.69
C ARG A 211 -12.53 -0.30 -7.87
N THR A 212 -13.18 -1.23 -8.54
CA THR A 212 -12.60 -2.49 -8.99
C THR A 212 -13.22 -2.86 -10.35
N PRO A 213 -12.57 -3.72 -11.15
CA PRO A 213 -13.18 -4.23 -12.38
C PRO A 213 -14.53 -4.91 -12.12
N GLU A 214 -15.48 -4.71 -13.03
CA GLU A 214 -16.81 -5.31 -12.97
C GLU A 214 -16.71 -6.85 -12.84
N GLY A 215 -17.55 -7.42 -11.99
CA GLY A 215 -17.63 -8.87 -11.77
C GLY A 215 -16.48 -9.50 -10.99
N LEU A 216 -15.37 -8.80 -10.76
CA LEU A 216 -14.18 -9.39 -10.12
C LEU A 216 -14.35 -9.59 -8.61
N PHE A 217 -14.99 -8.65 -7.93
CA PHE A 217 -15.21 -8.71 -6.49
C PHE A 217 -16.67 -8.41 -6.13
N PRO A 218 -17.23 -9.04 -5.08
CA PRO A 218 -18.49 -8.59 -4.51
C PRO A 218 -18.33 -7.19 -3.88
N PRO A 219 -19.42 -6.45 -3.60
CA PRO A 219 -19.37 -5.06 -3.10
C PRO A 219 -18.56 -4.87 -1.81
N SER A 220 -18.44 -5.92 -1.01
CA SER A 220 -17.63 -5.96 0.20
C SER A 220 -16.93 -7.32 0.31
N ILE A 221 -15.64 -7.29 0.64
CA ILE A 221 -14.81 -8.48 0.85
C ILE A 221 -14.14 -8.43 2.23
N LYS A 222 -13.70 -9.59 2.72
CA LYS A 222 -12.79 -9.63 3.89
C LYS A 222 -11.51 -8.89 3.55
N ASN A 223 -10.89 -8.28 4.55
CA ASN A 223 -9.56 -7.69 4.41
C ASN A 223 -8.49 -8.79 4.24
N ASP A 224 -8.38 -9.27 3.01
CA ASP A 224 -7.57 -10.43 2.59
C ASP A 224 -6.78 -10.06 1.33
N PHE A 225 -5.51 -9.72 1.54
CA PHE A 225 -4.61 -9.29 0.47
C PHE A 225 -4.23 -10.46 -0.44
N GLN A 226 -4.18 -11.69 0.07
CA GLN A 226 -3.90 -12.85 -0.75
C GLN A 226 -5.04 -13.15 -1.73
N PHE A 227 -6.28 -13.00 -1.30
CA PHE A 227 -7.44 -13.11 -2.17
C PHE A 227 -7.43 -12.04 -3.27
N ILE A 228 -7.11 -10.79 -2.93
CA ILE A 228 -6.96 -9.71 -3.93
C ILE A 228 -5.84 -10.04 -4.92
N LEU A 229 -4.66 -10.42 -4.44
CA LEU A 229 -3.51 -10.80 -5.25
C LEU A 229 -3.87 -11.92 -6.25
N ASN A 230 -4.49 -12.99 -5.76
CA ASN A 230 -4.90 -14.12 -6.60
C ASN A 230 -5.93 -13.71 -7.65
N SER A 231 -6.88 -12.85 -7.29
CA SER A 231 -7.94 -12.38 -8.20
C SER A 231 -7.35 -11.54 -9.34
N ILE A 232 -6.42 -10.64 -9.02
CA ILE A 232 -5.70 -9.82 -10.01
C ILE A 232 -4.86 -10.70 -10.93
N GLN A 233 -4.11 -11.66 -10.38
CA GLN A 233 -3.28 -12.56 -11.18
C GLN A 233 -4.12 -13.45 -12.11
N THR A 234 -5.26 -13.95 -11.63
CA THR A 234 -6.18 -14.75 -12.44
C THR A 234 -6.75 -13.92 -13.59
N ARG A 235 -7.20 -12.68 -13.30
CA ARG A 235 -7.68 -11.75 -14.33
C ARG A 235 -6.61 -11.41 -15.36
N ASN A 236 -5.37 -11.19 -14.94
CA ASN A 236 -4.28 -10.87 -15.87
C ASN A 236 -3.92 -12.04 -16.80
N GLN A 237 -4.15 -13.29 -16.34
CA GLN A 237 -3.99 -14.49 -17.17
C GLN A 237 -5.18 -14.72 -18.11
N ASN A 238 -6.38 -14.28 -17.73
CA ASN A 238 -7.59 -14.40 -18.54
C ASN A 238 -8.42 -13.10 -18.51
N PRO A 239 -8.07 -12.08 -19.33
CA PRO A 239 -8.70 -10.76 -19.25
C PRO A 239 -10.14 -10.75 -19.80
N PHE A 240 -10.60 -11.84 -20.39
CA PHE A 240 -11.93 -11.98 -21.00
C PHE A 240 -12.92 -12.80 -20.16
N SER A 241 -12.49 -13.33 -19.00
CA SER A 241 -13.34 -14.06 -18.05
C SER A 241 -13.84 -13.20 -16.91
#